data_AF-A0A7J3E2C1-F1
#
_entry.id   AF-A0A7J3E2C1-F1
#
_cell.length_a   1.000
_cell.length_b   1.000
_cell.length_c   1.000
_cell.angle_alpha   90.00
_cell.angle_beta   90.00
_cell.angle_gamma   90.00
#
_symmetry.space_group_name_H-M   'P 1'
#
loop_
_entity.id
_entity.type
_entity.pdbx_description
1 polymer ?
#
loop_
_entity_poly.entity_id
_entity_poly.type
_entity_poly.pdbx_seq_one_letter_code
_entity_poly.pdbx_strand_id
1 'polypeptide(L)'
;ALAVVSYVLSLVAIYVVALIADALAPSFGSQKNITNAFKAVAYSMTPAWVAGVFYIVPNLWPLVLIASLYGIYLLYLGLPLIMDTPKEKALGYVIVVVVVTFVINFAIGAIVGAIFTPMPMGGPIGGMIE
;
A
#
# COMPACT_ATOMS: atom_id res chain seq x y z
N ALA A 1 -17.87 11.44 4.50
CA ALA A 1 -16.66 11.71 5.30
C ALA A 1 -15.66 10.55 5.20
N LEU A 2 -16.02 9.33 5.62
CA LEU A 2 -15.13 8.17 5.60
C LEU A 2 -14.43 7.91 4.24
N ALA A 3 -15.20 7.83 3.15
CA ALA A 3 -14.62 7.57 1.82
C ALA A 3 -13.60 8.65 1.38
N VAL A 4 -13.88 9.92 1.66
CA VAL A 4 -12.97 11.04 1.34
C VAL A 4 -11.70 10.97 2.19
N VAL A 5 -11.83 10.73 3.50
CA VAL A 5 -10.68 10.61 4.41
C VAL A 5 -9.80 9.41 4.02
N SER A 6 -10.40 8.24 3.78
CA SER A 6 -9.67 7.05 3.34
C SER A 6 -8.94 7.27 2.01
N TYR A 7 -9.55 7.99 1.06
CA TYR A 7 -8.93 8.33 -0.21
C TYR A 7 -7.76 9.33 -0.06
N VAL A 8 -7.90 10.35 0.78
CA VAL A 8 -6.80 11.28 1.06
C VAL A 8 -5.65 10.55 1.75
N LEU A 9 -5.95 9.70 2.75
CA LEU A 9 -4.94 8.91 3.44
C LEU A 9 -4.24 7.92 2.51
N SER A 10 -4.93 7.34 1.53
CA SER A 10 -4.30 6.44 0.55
C SER A 10 -3.33 7.19 -0.38
N LEU A 11 -3.65 8.42 -0.79
CA LEU A 11 -2.72 9.27 -1.53
C LEU A 11 -1.50 9.66 -0.70
N VAL A 12 -1.71 10.01 0.57
CA VAL A 12 -0.61 10.26 1.51
C VAL A 12 0.26 9.01 1.68
N ALA A 13 -0.36 7.82 1.75
CA ALA A 13 0.36 6.54 1.83
C ALA A 13 1.34 6.35 0.68
N ILE A 14 0.90 6.58 -0.56
CA ILE A 14 1.74 6.47 -1.76
C ILE A 14 2.97 7.38 -1.63
N TYR A 15 2.76 8.63 -1.19
CA TYR A 15 3.85 9.59 -1.01
C TYR A 15 4.80 9.19 0.12
N VAL A 16 4.30 8.70 1.25
CA VAL A 16 5.12 8.22 2.37
C VAL A 16 5.92 6.98 1.98
N VAL A 17 5.33 6.02 1.27
CA VAL A 17 6.03 4.85 0.74
C VAL A 17 7.15 5.30 -0.21
N ALA A 18 6.89 6.28 -1.08
CA ALA A 18 7.90 6.83 -1.99
C ALA A 18 9.05 7.51 -1.26
N LEU A 19 8.78 8.27 -0.19
CA LEU A 19 9.82 8.87 0.66
C LEU A 19 10.70 7.81 1.32
N ILE A 20 10.09 6.74 1.83
CA ILE A 20 10.84 5.64 2.47
C ILE A 20 11.66 4.87 1.43
N ALA A 21 11.08 4.60 0.26
CA ALA A 21 11.81 3.99 -0.85
C ALA A 21 13.02 4.85 -1.24
N ASP A 22 12.82 6.15 -1.51
CA ASP A 22 13.92 7.08 -1.81
C ASP A 22 15.00 7.11 -0.71
N ALA A 23 14.59 7.11 0.56
CA ALA A 23 15.52 7.08 1.68
C ALA A 23 16.33 5.77 1.74
N LEU A 24 15.73 4.65 1.34
CA LEU A 24 16.37 3.33 1.29
C LEU A 24 17.21 3.11 0.03
N ALA A 25 17.04 3.93 -1.01
CA ALA A 25 17.74 3.77 -2.29
C ALA A 25 19.27 3.58 -2.17
N PRO A 26 20.02 4.35 -1.34
CA PRO A 26 21.46 4.16 -1.18
C PRO A 26 21.85 2.78 -0.63
N SER A 27 21.03 2.22 0.27
CA SER A 27 21.27 0.89 0.85
C SER A 27 21.23 -0.21 -0.21
N PHE A 28 20.48 0.00 -1.29
CA PHE A 28 20.37 -0.92 -2.42
C PHE A 28 21.25 -0.53 -3.62
N GLY A 29 22.08 0.51 -3.49
CA GLY A 29 22.93 1.00 -4.59
C GLY A 29 22.17 1.75 -5.68
N SER A 30 20.95 2.22 -5.40
CA SER A 30 20.14 3.05 -6.28
C SER A 30 20.42 4.54 -6.08
N GLN A 31 20.12 5.35 -7.09
CA GLN A 31 20.18 6.80 -6.95
C GLN A 31 18.94 7.35 -6.21
N LYS A 32 19.17 8.30 -5.31
CA LYS A 32 18.07 9.05 -4.68
C LYS A 32 17.44 9.98 -5.70
N ASN A 33 16.15 9.82 -5.91
CA ASN A 33 15.31 10.72 -6.67
C ASN A 33 13.84 10.48 -6.28
N ILE A 34 13.32 11.32 -5.38
CA ILE A 34 11.95 11.22 -4.89
C ILE A 34 10.90 11.25 -6.02
N THR A 35 11.16 11.99 -7.10
CA THR A 35 10.24 12.05 -8.24
C THR A 35 10.14 10.69 -8.93
N ASN A 36 11.27 9.99 -9.08
CA ASN A 36 11.29 8.66 -9.68
C ASN A 36 10.78 7.59 -8.72
N ALA A 37 11.11 7.66 -7.43
CA ALA A 37 10.55 6.78 -6.40
C ALA A 37 9.02 6.89 -6.36
N PHE A 38 8.49 8.11 -6.38
CA PHE A 38 7.05 8.36 -6.41
C PHE A 38 6.39 7.77 -7.66
N LYS A 39 6.98 7.96 -8.84
CA LYS A 39 6.49 7.32 -10.08
C LYS A 39 6.45 5.80 -9.93
N ALA A 40 7.55 5.17 -9.48
CA ALA A 40 7.63 3.73 -9.33
C ALA A 40 6.54 3.19 -8.40
N VAL A 41 6.38 3.82 -7.23
CA VAL A 41 5.38 3.43 -6.23
C VAL A 41 3.96 3.66 -6.76
N ALA A 42 3.65 4.85 -7.29
CA ALA A 42 2.32 5.17 -7.82
C ALA A 42 1.88 4.23 -8.95
N TYR A 43 2.78 3.91 -9.89
CA TYR A 43 2.48 2.95 -10.96
C TYR A 43 2.31 1.53 -10.42
N SER A 44 3.10 1.12 -9.42
CA SER A 44 2.96 -0.20 -8.80
C SER A 44 1.64 -0.39 -8.04
N MET A 45 1.07 0.68 -7.47
CA MET A 45 -0.17 0.63 -6.70
C MET A 45 -1.44 0.75 -7.58
N THR A 46 -1.31 1.28 -8.80
CA THR A 46 -2.43 1.50 -9.73
C THR A 46 -3.22 0.22 -10.05
N PRO A 47 -2.59 -0.95 -10.34
CA PRO A 47 -3.33 -2.19 -10.60
C PRO A 47 -4.26 -2.58 -9.46
N ALA A 48 -3.82 -2.45 -8.21
CA ALA A 48 -4.64 -2.78 -7.04
C ALA A 48 -5.84 -1.81 -6.91
N TRP A 49 -5.63 -0.53 -7.19
CA TRP A 49 -6.70 0.47 -7.17
C TRP A 49 -7.75 0.21 -8.26
N VAL A 50 -7.29 -0.04 -9.49
CA VAL A 50 -8.17 -0.36 -10.62
C VAL A 50 -8.95 -1.64 -10.36
N ALA A 51 -8.27 -2.68 -9.84
CA ALA A 51 -8.92 -3.94 -9.51
C ALA A 51 -9.90 -3.83 -8.34
N GLY A 52 -9.85 -2.75 -7.55
CA GLY A 52 -10.83 -2.47 -6.51
C GLY A 52 -12.29 -2.48 -7.00
N VAL A 53 -12.54 -2.26 -8.30
CA VAL A 53 -13.87 -2.40 -8.91
C VAL A 53 -14.45 -3.82 -8.77
N PHE A 54 -13.60 -4.84 -8.72
CA PHE A 54 -14.02 -6.24 -8.60
C PHE A 54 -14.56 -6.57 -7.20
N TYR A 55 -14.35 -5.73 -6.19
CA TYR A 55 -14.98 -5.91 -4.88
C TYR A 55 -16.51 -5.75 -4.91
N ILE A 56 -17.07 -5.15 -5.97
CA ILE A 56 -18.52 -5.02 -6.15
C ILE A 56 -19.18 -6.40 -6.35
N VAL A 57 -18.44 -7.34 -6.96
CA VAL A 57 -18.94 -8.70 -7.24
C VAL A 57 -18.23 -9.69 -6.31
N PRO A 58 -18.94 -10.33 -5.36
CA PRO A 58 -18.33 -11.14 -4.30
C PRO A 58 -17.36 -12.23 -4.79
N ASN A 59 -17.60 -12.83 -5.97
CA ASN A 59 -16.77 -13.92 -6.48
C ASN A 59 -15.57 -13.48 -7.33
N LEU A 60 -15.40 -12.17 -7.57
CA LEU A 60 -14.30 -11.64 -8.40
C LEU A 60 -13.11 -11.12 -7.59
N TRP A 61 -13.13 -11.24 -6.26
CA TRP A 61 -12.02 -10.82 -5.39
C TRP A 61 -10.65 -11.44 -5.76
N PRO A 62 -10.52 -12.67 -6.31
CA PRO A 62 -9.22 -13.22 -6.67
C PRO A 62 -8.51 -12.41 -7.78
N LEU A 63 -9.26 -11.71 -8.64
CA LEU A 63 -8.69 -10.83 -9.67
C LEU A 63 -7.94 -9.64 -9.03
N VAL A 64 -8.39 -9.18 -7.86
CA VAL A 64 -7.71 -8.12 -7.11
C VAL A 64 -6.35 -8.57 -6.63
N LEU A 65 -6.25 -9.83 -6.17
CA LEU A 65 -4.97 -10.41 -5.76
C LEU A 65 -3.99 -10.49 -6.94
N ILE A 66 -4.46 -10.98 -8.10
CA ILE A 66 -3.63 -11.08 -9.32
C ILE A 66 -3.15 -9.70 -9.76
N ALA A 67 -4.04 -8.71 -9.77
CA ALA A 67 -3.67 -7.34 -10.12
C ALA A 67 -2.67 -6.75 -9.12
N SER A 68 -2.83 -7.02 -7.83
CA SER A 68 -1.90 -6.57 -6.79
C SER A 68 -0.51 -7.20 -6.96
N LEU A 69 -0.44 -8.50 -7.30
CA LEU A 69 0.82 -9.17 -7.63
C LEU A 69 1.48 -8.58 -8.89
N TYR A 70 0.67 -8.22 -9.90
CA TYR A 70 1.17 -7.50 -11.06
C TYR A 70 1.73 -6.12 -10.69
N GLY A 71 1.13 -5.43 -9.71
CA GLY A 71 1.67 -4.21 -9.12
C GLY A 71 3.09 -4.38 -8.54
N ILE A 72 3.33 -5.46 -7.79
CA ILE A 72 4.67 -5.80 -7.28
C ILE A 72 5.66 -6.02 -8.43
N TYR A 73 5.21 -6.68 -9.50
CA TYR A 73 6.03 -6.86 -10.69
C TYR A 73 6.36 -5.53 -11.39
N LEU A 74 5.41 -4.60 -11.49
CA LEU A 74 5.69 -3.26 -12.00
C LEU A 74 6.70 -2.49 -11.13
N LEU A 75 6.65 -2.65 -9.80
CA LEU A 75 7.67 -2.08 -8.92
C LEU A 75 9.05 -2.66 -9.21
N TYR A 76 9.13 -3.99 -9.39
CA TYR A 76 10.37 -4.67 -9.75
C TYR A 76 10.95 -4.19 -11.08
N LEU A 77 10.11 -3.86 -12.06
CA LEU A 77 10.58 -3.27 -13.32
C LEU A 77 10.92 -1.78 -13.17
N GLY A 78 10.15 -1.03 -12.38
CA GLY A 78 10.32 0.40 -12.18
C GLY A 78 11.62 0.74 -11.48
N LEU A 79 11.98 0.03 -10.41
CA LEU A 79 13.17 0.36 -9.63
C LEU A 79 14.47 0.34 -10.46
N PRO A 80 14.81 -0.73 -11.21
CA PRO A 80 15.98 -0.73 -12.11
C PRO A 80 15.88 0.26 -13.26
N LEU A 81 14.66 0.52 -13.77
CA LEU A 81 14.46 1.35 -14.96
C LEU A 81 14.60 2.85 -14.69
N ILE A 82 14.10 3.33 -13.55
CA ILE A 82 14.04 4.77 -13.24
C ILE A 82 14.78 5.19 -11.98
N MET A 83 15.28 4.26 -11.16
CA MET A 83 16.13 4.56 -9.98
C MET A 83 17.55 3.98 -10.10
N ASP A 84 17.94 3.46 -11.26
CA ASP A 84 19.26 2.85 -11.52
C ASP A 84 19.62 1.75 -10.51
N THR A 85 18.63 1.00 -10.04
CA THR A 85 18.85 -0.10 -9.08
C THR A 85 19.63 -1.24 -9.74
N PRO A 86 20.76 -1.69 -9.15
CA PRO A 86 21.44 -2.90 -9.60
C PRO A 86 20.50 -4.11 -9.60
N LYS A 87 20.46 -4.87 -10.70
CA LYS A 87 19.52 -5.99 -10.89
C LYS A 87 19.61 -7.05 -9.78
N GLU A 88 20.81 -7.28 -9.26
CA GLU A 88 21.09 -8.21 -8.16
C GLU A 88 20.41 -7.78 -6.83
N LYS A 89 20.22 -6.48 -6.62
CA LYS A 89 19.63 -5.90 -5.40
C LYS A 89 18.16 -5.53 -5.58
N ALA A 90 17.66 -5.51 -6.81
CA ALA A 90 16.30 -5.09 -7.15
C ALA A 90 15.24 -5.91 -6.40
N LEU A 91 15.38 -7.23 -6.35
CA LEU A 91 14.43 -8.10 -5.64
C LEU A 91 14.37 -7.78 -4.14
N GLY A 92 15.54 -7.60 -3.50
CA GLY A 92 15.62 -7.23 -2.09
C GLY A 92 14.98 -5.86 -1.82
N TYR A 93 15.20 -4.90 -2.72
CA TYR A 93 14.59 -3.57 -2.60
C TYR A 93 13.06 -3.63 -2.72
N VAL A 94 12.53 -4.39 -3.68
CA VAL A 94 11.08 -4.62 -3.82
C VAL A 94 10.47 -5.22 -2.56
N ILE A 95 11.09 -6.27 -2.00
CA ILE A 95 10.58 -6.93 -0.79
C ILE A 95 10.46 -5.93 0.36
N VAL A 96 11.49 -5.11 0.59
CA VAL A 96 11.46 -4.10 1.65
C VAL A 96 10.38 -3.05 1.40
N VAL A 97 10.25 -2.54 0.18
CA VAL A 97 9.21 -1.55 -0.16
C VAL A 97 7.81 -2.13 0.00
N VAL A 98 7.60 -3.40 -0.36
CA VAL A 98 6.32 -4.10 -0.17
C VAL A 98 6.00 -4.23 1.32
N VAL A 99 6.97 -4.64 2.16
CA VAL A 99 6.78 -4.72 3.61
C VAL A 99 6.43 -3.36 4.21
N VAL A 100 7.14 -2.30 3.82
CA VAL A 100 6.83 -0.92 4.23
C VAL A 100 5.41 -0.52 3.83
N THR A 101 5.00 -0.87 2.61
CA THR A 101 3.65 -0.60 2.10
C THR A 101 2.59 -1.29 2.95
N PHE A 102 2.78 -2.56 3.33
CA PHE A 102 1.87 -3.27 4.22
C PHE A 102 1.76 -2.62 5.61
N VAL A 103 2.89 -2.24 6.21
CA VAL A 103 2.92 -1.56 7.52
C VAL A 103 2.14 -0.24 7.48
N ILE A 104 2.32 0.56 6.43
CA ILE A 104 1.62 1.84 6.28
C ILE A 104 0.12 1.63 6.07
N ASN A 105 -0.27 0.68 5.21
CA ASN A 105 -1.69 0.39 4.99
C ASN A 105 -2.38 -0.12 6.25
N PHE A 106 -1.68 -0.94 7.05
CA PHE A 106 -2.18 -1.39 8.35
C PHE A 106 -2.38 -0.22 9.32
N ALA A 107 -1.40 0.68 9.41
CA ALA A 107 -1.51 1.88 10.25
C ALA A 107 -2.67 2.78 9.82
N ILE A 108 -2.87 2.99 8.52
CA ILE A 108 -4.01 3.74 8.00
C ILE A 108 -5.33 3.06 8.35
N GLY A 109 -5.41 1.72 8.20
CA GLY A 109 -6.58 0.95 8.59
C GLY A 109 -6.94 1.12 10.08
N ALA A 110 -5.93 1.09 10.96
CA ALA A 110 -6.11 1.32 12.38
C ALA A 110 -6.61 2.76 12.70
N ILE A 111 -6.04 3.78 12.05
CA ILE A 111 -6.45 5.19 12.22
C ILE A 111 -7.90 5.38 11.76
N VAL A 112 -8.23 4.89 10.57
CA VAL A 112 -9.59 4.98 10.02
C VAL A 112 -10.57 4.23 10.91
N GLY A 113 -10.22 3.03 11.39
CA GLY A 113 -11.01 2.28 12.36
C GLY A 113 -11.28 3.09 13.63
N ALA A 114 -10.23 3.64 14.26
CA ALA A 114 -10.36 4.41 15.49
C ALA A 114 -11.24 5.67 15.35
N ILE A 115 -11.27 6.30 14.18
CA ILE A 115 -12.06 7.52 13.93
C ILE A 115 -13.52 7.19 13.57
N PHE A 116 -13.76 6.12 12.80
CA PHE A 116 -15.06 5.89 12.16
C PHE A 116 -15.82 4.66 12.65
N THR A 117 -15.18 3.72 13.36
CA THR A 117 -15.94 2.73 14.13
C THR A 117 -16.27 3.33 15.49
N PRO A 118 -17.55 3.43 15.88
CA PRO A 118 -17.87 3.62 17.28
C PRO A 118 -17.22 2.45 18.02
N MET A 119 -16.36 2.72 19.00
CA MET A 119 -16.05 1.69 20.00
C MET A 119 -17.39 1.08 20.44
N PRO A 120 -17.52 -0.25 20.54
CA PRO A 120 -18.66 -0.84 21.24
C PRO A 120 -18.63 -0.32 22.69
N MET A 121 -19.29 0.82 22.92
CA MET A 121 -19.61 1.31 24.25
C MET A 121 -20.72 0.38 24.77
N GLY A 122 -20.29 -0.74 25.33
CA GLY A 122 -21.17 -1.78 25.86
C GLY A 122 -20.90 -3.14 25.24
N GLY A 123 -20.08 -3.95 25.92
CA GLY A 123 -20.19 -5.40 25.78
C GLY A 123 -21.61 -5.87 26.17
N PRO A 124 -22.03 -7.09 25.78
CA PRO A 124 -23.36 -7.58 26.07
C PRO A 124 -23.55 -7.76 27.58
N ILE A 125 -24.07 -6.74 28.26
CA ILE A 125 -24.68 -6.87 29.61
C ILE A 125 -26.07 -7.52 29.49
N GLY A 126 -26.63 -7.60 28.27
CA GLY A 126 -27.97 -8.16 28.01
C GLY A 126 -28.09 -9.69 28.08
N GLY A 127 -27.03 -10.42 28.41
CA GLY A 127 -27.05 -11.90 28.50
C GLY A 127 -27.05 -12.48 29.92
N MET A 128 -27.23 -11.64 30.96
CA MET A 128 -27.18 -12.09 32.37
C MET A 128 -28.52 -11.95 33.12
N ILE A 129 -29.62 -11.63 32.42
CA ILE A 129 -30.96 -11.47 33.05
C ILE A 129 -32.10 -12.22 32.34
N GLU A 130 -31.81 -13.16 31.44
CA GLU A 130 -32.80 -14.15 30.96
C GLU A 130 -32.30 -15.58 31.17
#